data_AF-A0A353KYK3-F1
#
_entry.id   AF-A0A353KYK3-F1
#
_cell.length_a   1.000
_cell.length_b   1.000
_cell.length_c   1.000
_cell.angle_alpha   90.00
_cell.angle_beta   90.00
_cell.angle_gamma   90.00
#
_symmetry.space_group_name_H-M   'P 1'
#
loop_
_entity.id
_entity.type
_entity.pdbx_description
1 polymer ?
#
loop_
_entity_poly.entity_id
_entity_poly.type
_entity_poly.pdbx_seq_one_letter_code
_entity_poly.pdbx_strand_id
1 'polypeptide(L)' 'MITYDKITDIFCVVDEFCEKFDKKIEPLTLGNQAKKKPIMSKSEVITIATSCLYNQFVLLSQLCQSFKLWQS' A
#
# COMPACT_ATOMS: atom_id res chain seq x y z
N MET A 1 -9.27 -10.67 8.75
CA MET A 1 -9.52 -9.22 8.88
C MET A 1 -8.17 -8.56 9.08
N ILE A 2 -7.79 -7.54 8.31
CA ILE A 2 -6.54 -6.82 8.59
C ILE A 2 -6.77 -6.07 9.91
N THR A 3 -6.05 -6.48 10.97
CA THR A 3 -6.10 -5.83 12.28
C THR A 3 -5.26 -4.56 12.25
N TYR A 4 -5.61 -3.53 13.04
CA TYR A 4 -4.87 -2.27 13.11
C TYR A 4 -3.38 -2.46 13.37
N ASP A 5 -2.99 -3.42 14.21
CA ASP A 5 -1.58 -3.73 14.49
C ASP A 5 -0.81 -4.11 13.21
N LYS A 6 -1.47 -4.84 12.30
CA LYS A 6 -0.86 -5.24 11.02
C LYS A 6 -0.74 -4.09 10.03
N ILE A 7 -1.62 -3.09 10.11
CA ILE A 7 -1.52 -1.88 9.29
C ILE A 7 -0.33 -1.05 9.78
N THR A 8 -0.15 -0.93 11.10
CA THR A 8 1.00 -0.22 11.69
C THR A 8 2.33 -0.89 11.33
N ASP A 9 2.42 -2.23 11.43
CA ASP A 9 3.60 -2.98 11.01
C ASP A 9 3.95 -2.71 9.54
N ILE A 10 2.95 -2.76 8.65
CA ILE A 10 3.12 -2.48 7.22
C ILE A 10 3.57 -1.03 7.01
N PHE A 11 2.94 -0.07 7.69
CA PHE A 11 3.30 1.33 7.60
C PHE A 11 4.76 1.58 7.99
N CYS A 12 5.22 1.01 9.11
CA CYS A 12 6.61 1.15 9.55
C CYS A 12 7.62 0.61 8.53
N VAL A 13 7.35 -0.57 7.96
CA VAL A 13 8.21 -1.17 6.92
C VAL A 13 8.24 -0.31 5.66
N VAL A 14 7.07 0.17 5.24
CA VAL A 14 6.94 1.03 4.06
C VAL A 14 7.62 2.38 4.29
N ASP A 15 7.56 2.92 5.50
CA ASP A 15 8.17 4.20 5.83
C ASP A 15 9.71 4.14 5.75
N GLU A 16 10.31 3.10 6.33
CA GLU A 16 11.75 2.85 6.21
C GLU A 16 12.16 2.64 4.73
N PHE A 17 11.32 1.96 3.95
CA PHE A 17 11.53 1.81 2.51
C PHE A 17 11.50 3.17 1.78
N CYS A 18 10.48 4.00 2.03
CA CYS A 18 10.35 5.33 1.43
C CYS A 18 11.57 6.20 1.73
N GLU A 19 12.07 6.18 2.96
CA GLU A 19 13.25 6.94 3.37
C GLU A 19 14.51 6.53 2.57
N LYS A 20 14.75 5.23 2.45
CA LYS A 20 15.89 4.69 1.68
C LYS A 20 15.72 4.92 0.18
N PHE A 21 14.50 4.76 -0.32
CA PHE A 21 14.17 4.95 -1.73
C PHE A 21 14.39 6.40 -2.15
N ASP A 22 13.93 7.35 -1.36
CA ASP A 22 14.09 8.78 -1.63
C ASP A 22 15.56 9.17 -1.71
N LYS A 23 16.38 8.75 -0.74
CA LYS A 23 17.84 8.99 -0.75
C LYS A 23 18.52 8.41 -1.99
N LYS A 24 18.03 7.27 -2.49
CA LYS A 24 18.60 6.61 -3.68
C LYS A 24 18.16 7.27 -4.99
N ILE A 25 16.93 7.78 -5.03
CA ILE A 25 16.32 8.34 -6.24
C ILE A 25 16.55 9.84 -6.38
N GLU A 26 16.78 10.57 -5.28
CA GLU A 26 17.12 11.99 -5.28
C GLU A 26 18.23 12.35 -6.29
N PRO A 27 19.41 11.68 -6.32
CA PRO A 27 20.45 12.00 -7.29
C PRO A 27 20.11 11.59 -8.73
N LEU A 28 19.10 10.73 -8.92
CA LEU A 28 18.64 10.23 -10.21
C LEU A 28 17.42 11.01 -10.73
N THR A 29 16.86 11.91 -9.93
CA THR A 29 15.64 12.63 -10.27
C THR A 29 15.97 13.77 -11.23
N LEU A 30 15.39 13.73 -12.43
CA LEU A 30 15.51 14.79 -13.42
C LEU A 30 14.34 15.77 -13.28
N GLY A 31 14.64 17.07 -13.23
CA GLY A 31 13.63 18.14 -13.13
C GLY A 31 13.57 18.80 -11.76
N ASN A 32 12.66 19.77 -11.61
CA ASN A 32 12.49 20.53 -10.37
C ASN A 32 11.54 19.81 -9.42
N GLN A 33 11.82 19.89 -8.11
CA GLN A 33 10.90 19.42 -7.09
C GLN A 33 9.54 20.11 -7.21
N ALA A 34 8.46 19.35 -6.95
CA ALA A 34 7.11 19.87 -7.00
C ALA A 34 6.95 21.05 -6.03
N LYS A 35 6.43 22.18 -6.51
CA LYS A 35 6.23 23.40 -5.69
C LYS A 35 5.21 23.22 -4.56
N LYS A 36 4.28 22.26 -4.71
CA LYS A 36 3.25 21.97 -3.72
C LYS A 36 3.62 20.71 -2.96
N LYS A 37 3.65 20.80 -1.64
CA LYS A 37 3.79 19.63 -0.77
C LYS A 37 2.50 18.80 -0.84
N PRO A 38 2.58 17.49 -1.07
CA PRO A 38 1.41 16.63 -1.01
C PRO A 38 0.84 16.62 0.41
N ILE A 39 -0.49 16.48 0.51
CA ILE A 39 -1.22 16.46 1.80
C ILE A 39 -0.91 15.16 2.57
N MET A 40 -0.64 14.08 1.84
CA MET A 40 -0.41 12.74 2.38
C MET A 40 1.03 12.29 2.09
N SER A 41 1.65 11.59 3.05
CA SER A 41 2.98 11.01 2.89
C SER A 41 2.96 9.84 1.90
N LYS A 42 4.11 9.57 1.26
CA LYS A 42 4.24 8.43 0.34
C LYS A 42 3.97 7.10 1.05
N SER A 43 4.40 6.99 2.30
CA SER A 43 4.20 5.81 3.14
C SER A 43 2.72 5.54 3.41
N GLU A 44 1.93 6.58 3.71
CA GLU A 44 0.47 6.47 3.86
C GLU A 44 -0.21 6.03 2.56
N VAL A 45 0.16 6.65 1.42
CA VAL A 45 -0.42 6.30 0.11
C VAL A 45 -0.17 4.82 -0.23
N ILE A 46 1.07 4.35 -0.05
CA ILE A 46 1.44 2.95 -0.32
C ILE A 46 0.70 2.02 0.63
N THR A 47 0.65 2.35 1.93
CA THR A 47 -0.07 1.53 2.93
C THR A 47 -1.56 1.41 2.61
N ILE A 48 -2.21 2.51 2.20
CA ILE A 48 -3.62 2.49 1.76
C ILE A 48 -3.79 1.65 0.49
N ALA A 49 -2.91 1.81 -0.50
CA ALA A 49 -2.95 1.04 -1.74
C ALA A 49 -2.81 -0.46 -1.48
N THR A 50 -1.83 -0.88 -0.68
CA THR A 50 -1.63 -2.27 -0.30
C THR A 50 -2.83 -2.83 0.48
N SER A 51 -3.38 -2.06 1.41
CA SER A 51 -4.57 -2.46 2.19
C SER A 51 -5.80 -2.63 1.29
N CYS A 52 -6.00 -1.72 0.33
CA CYS A 52 -7.10 -1.78 -0.63
C CYS A 52 -7.00 -3.00 -1.55
N LEU A 53 -5.81 -3.25 -2.10
CA LEU A 53 -5.54 -4.40 -2.96
C LEU A 53 -5.74 -5.73 -2.22
N TYR A 54 -5.30 -5.80 -0.96
CA TYR A 54 -5.51 -6.98 -0.14
C TYR A 54 -7.00 -7.24 0.12
N ASN A 55 -7.78 -6.19 0.41
CA ASN A 55 -9.22 -6.32 0.60
C ASN A 55 -9.91 -6.79 -0.69
N GLN A 56 -9.54 -6.26 -1.85
CA GLN A 56 -10.11 -6.69 -3.13
C GLN A 56 -9.73 -8.15 -3.47
N PHE A 57 -8.50 -8.58 -3.17
CA PHE A 57 -8.08 -9.96 -3.34
C PHE A 57 -8.85 -10.91 -2.41
N VAL A 58 -9.07 -10.51 -1.16
CA VAL A 58 -9.87 -11.28 -0.20
C VAL A 58 -11.32 -11.38 -0.66
N LEU A 59 -11.92 -10.28 -1.12
CA LEU A 59 -13.30 -10.26 -1.63
C LEU A 59 -13.46 -11.20 -2.84
N LEU A 60 -12.49 -11.19 -3.76
CA LEU A 60 -12.45 -12.10 -4.89
C LEU A 60 -12.30 -13.57 -4.45
N SER A 61 -11.45 -13.85 -3.47
CA SER A 61 -11.25 -15.21 -2.95
C SER A 61 -12.51 -15.77 -2.26
N GLN A 62 -13.23 -14.94 -1.51
CA GLN A 62 -14.48 -15.32 -0.85
C GLN A 62 -15.62 -15.52 -1.85
N LEU A 63 -15.75 -14.64 -2.85
CA LEU A 63 -16.71 -14.83 -3.93
C LEU A 63 -16.45 -16.14 -4.70
N CYS A 64 -15.18 -16.49 -4.91
CA CYS A 64 -14.79 -17.73 -5.59
C CYS A 64 -15.11 -18.99 -4.76
N GLN A 65 -14.96 -18.93 -3.43
CA GLN A 65 -15.36 -20.02 -2.53
C GLN A 65 -16.88 -20.17 -2.43
N SER A 66 -17.63 -19.06 -2.34
CA SER A 66 -19.09 -19.06 -2.36
C SER A 66 -19.66 -19.59 -3.68
N PHE A 67 -18.99 -19.33 -4.81
CA PHE A 67 -19.39 -19.88 -6.11
C PHE A 67 -19.16 -21.40 -6.19
N LYS A 68 -18.08 -21.92 -5.61
CA LYS A 68 -17.83 -23.37 -5.52
C LYS A 68 -18.84 -24.10 -4.63
N LEU A 69 -19.31 -23.48 -3.55
CA LEU A 69 -20.32 -24.05 -2.66
C LEU A 69 -21.74 -24.04 -3.27
N TRP A 70 -22.01 -23.16 -4.24
CA TRP A 70 -23.30 -23.11 -4.95
C TRP A 70 -23.40 -24.11 -6.11
N GLN A 71 -22.29 -24.77 -6.45
CA GLN A 71 -22.18 -25.73 -7.56
C GLN A 71 -22.11 -27.21 -7.07
N SER A 72 -22.34 -27.45 -5.78
CA SER A 72 -22.49 -28.77 -5.14
C SER A 72 -23.86 -28.93 -4.52
#